data_AF-A0A2D9C8Q3-F1
#
_entry.id   AF-A0A2D9C8Q3-F1
#
_cell.length_a   1.000
_cell.length_b   1.000
_cell.length_c   1.000
_cell.angle_alpha   90.00
_cell.angle_beta   90.00
_cell.angle_gamma   90.00
#
_symmetry.space_group_name_H-M   'P 1'
#
loop_
_entity.id
_entity.type
_entity.pdbx_description
1 polymer ?
#
loop_
_entity_poly.entity_id
_entity_poly.type
_entity_poly.pdbx_seq_one_letter_code
_entity_poly.pdbx_strand_id
1 'polypeptide(L)'
;MATLTGWGRGTWGEGAWGTSLPVTLSTAGVITSAVGSVTIVAEANVTPVSPSITSAVGAPQVVAGAVVQVTGLSISSAVGSVTATAAADVAVSSAGVITSGVGSLTVNAVANVTAPSLAITSGIGAAQVVAGAVVQVTGLSMSSAIGSVTVDAEANVTAGSLAITSAVGAPAVDAEANVTAGSLAMTSAVGAAAVDAEANVTAGSLAITSAVGSASVQAKANVTAGSLAMTSAIGSVIVYNNTIVEPVGFEIGVAVGDVTLKLGASAFPVGLAVSVDLGAPLVYGEIDTNQDPNYNTINDGQSPGWASISVSQSPGYQEIDAGRDAA
;
A
#
# COMPACT_ATOMS: atom_id res chain seq x y z
N MET A 1 -15.98 -37.72 -3.62
CA MET A 1 -17.19 -37.13 -3.01
C MET A 1 -17.44 -37.86 -1.70
N ALA A 2 -16.95 -37.35 -0.57
CA ALA A 2 -17.33 -37.89 0.73
C ALA A 2 -18.59 -37.14 1.17
N THR A 3 -19.76 -37.65 0.80
CA THR A 3 -21.03 -37.18 1.37
C THR A 3 -21.05 -37.57 2.85
N LEU A 4 -20.76 -36.62 3.73
CA LEU A 4 -21.02 -36.79 5.17
C LEU A 4 -22.51 -36.56 5.45
N THR A 5 -23.37 -37.44 4.92
CA THR A 5 -24.77 -37.53 5.30
C THR A 5 -24.95 -38.84 6.07
N GLY A 6 -25.23 -38.77 7.36
CA GLY A 6 -25.43 -39.96 8.19
C GLY A 6 -25.95 -39.66 9.58
N TRP A 7 -26.93 -40.45 10.02
CA TRP A 7 -27.44 -40.46 11.40
C TRP A 7 -26.31 -40.78 12.40
N GLY A 8 -26.29 -40.08 13.54
CA GLY A 8 -25.39 -40.40 14.67
C GLY A 8 -24.02 -39.69 14.70
N ARG A 9 -23.81 -38.61 13.94
CA ARG A 9 -22.55 -37.82 14.01
C ARG A 9 -22.56 -36.67 15.02
N GLY A 10 -23.73 -36.26 15.50
CA GLY A 10 -23.87 -35.29 16.60
C GLY A 10 -24.14 -36.01 17.93
N THR A 11 -23.75 -35.39 19.04
CA THR A 11 -24.17 -35.85 20.37
C THR A 11 -25.65 -35.53 20.62
N TRP A 12 -26.31 -36.25 21.54
CA TRP A 12 -27.72 -36.00 21.85
C TRP A 12 -27.90 -34.57 22.37
N GLY A 13 -28.67 -33.74 21.63
CA GLY A 13 -28.87 -32.33 21.94
C GLY A 13 -28.02 -31.34 21.12
N GLU A 14 -27.20 -31.81 20.17
CA GLU A 14 -26.49 -30.93 19.23
C GLU A 14 -27.40 -30.47 18.08
N GLY A 15 -27.60 -29.14 18.01
CA GLY A 15 -28.33 -28.47 16.94
C GLY A 15 -29.86 -28.57 17.02
N ALA A 16 -30.55 -27.66 16.33
CA ALA A 16 -31.99 -27.75 16.14
C ALA A 16 -32.33 -28.83 15.11
N TRP A 17 -33.46 -29.52 15.29
CA TRP A 17 -33.92 -30.55 14.36
C TRP A 17 -33.99 -30.01 12.92
N GLY A 18 -33.31 -30.68 11.98
CA GLY A 18 -33.26 -30.29 10.56
C GLY A 18 -32.20 -29.25 10.19
N THR A 19 -31.31 -28.85 11.11
CA THR A 19 -30.17 -27.97 10.80
C THR A 19 -28.89 -28.76 10.52
N SER A 20 -28.06 -28.28 9.58
CA SER A 20 -26.75 -28.87 9.30
C SER A 20 -25.80 -28.65 10.47
N LEU A 21 -25.15 -29.72 10.95
CA LEU A 21 -24.14 -29.63 12.00
C LEU A 21 -22.79 -29.15 11.44
N PRO A 22 -22.01 -28.35 12.18
CA PRO A 22 -20.64 -28.02 11.82
C PRO A 22 -19.78 -29.28 11.67
N VAL A 23 -19.03 -29.40 10.57
CA VAL A 23 -18.09 -30.50 10.37
C VAL A 23 -16.68 -30.03 10.74
N THR A 24 -16.14 -30.59 11.82
CA THR A 24 -14.74 -30.38 12.22
C THR A 24 -13.88 -31.53 11.69
N LEU A 25 -12.95 -31.22 10.78
CA LEU A 25 -11.96 -32.19 10.28
C LEU A 25 -10.65 -32.01 11.05
N SER A 26 -10.31 -32.96 11.93
CA SER A 26 -9.13 -32.88 12.79
C SER A 26 -7.83 -33.42 12.15
N THR A 27 -7.89 -34.08 11.00
CA THR A 27 -6.73 -34.83 10.45
C THR A 27 -6.47 -34.66 8.94
N ALA A 28 -7.21 -33.79 8.24
CA ALA A 28 -6.97 -33.51 6.82
C ALA A 28 -5.81 -32.51 6.65
N GLY A 29 -4.60 -32.84 7.11
CA GLY A 29 -3.61 -31.80 7.43
C GLY A 29 -2.26 -31.85 6.73
N VAL A 30 -1.71 -33.01 6.40
CA VAL A 30 -0.33 -33.10 5.88
C VAL A 30 -0.22 -34.14 4.77
N ILE A 31 0.06 -33.71 3.54
CA ILE A 31 0.43 -34.60 2.43
C ILE A 31 1.94 -34.49 2.17
N THR A 32 2.65 -35.62 2.11
CA THR A 32 4.09 -35.69 1.77
C THR A 32 4.39 -36.44 0.46
N SER A 33 3.37 -36.74 -0.34
CA SER A 33 3.53 -37.44 -1.63
C SER A 33 4.18 -36.53 -2.69
N ALA A 34 4.76 -37.12 -3.74
CA ALA A 34 5.37 -36.35 -4.83
C ALA A 34 4.35 -35.44 -5.56
N VAL A 35 3.09 -35.85 -5.64
CA VAL A 35 1.97 -35.03 -6.10
C VAL A 35 0.84 -35.20 -5.11
N GLY A 36 0.20 -34.11 -4.68
CA GLY A 36 -0.81 -34.17 -3.64
C GLY A 36 -1.82 -33.02 -3.71
N SER A 37 -3.11 -33.32 -3.64
CA SER A 37 -4.15 -32.31 -3.48
C SER A 37 -5.05 -32.69 -2.32
N VAL A 38 -5.41 -31.71 -1.49
CA VAL A 38 -6.46 -31.85 -0.48
C VAL A 38 -7.62 -30.99 -0.93
N THR A 39 -8.80 -31.57 -1.13
CA THR A 39 -10.01 -30.79 -1.42
C THR A 39 -11.05 -31.06 -0.35
N ILE A 40 -11.45 -30.02 0.37
CA ILE A 40 -12.51 -30.05 1.36
C ILE A 40 -13.69 -29.26 0.79
N VAL A 41 -14.86 -29.89 0.71
CA VAL A 41 -16.09 -29.25 0.23
C VAL A 41 -17.20 -29.53 1.24
N ALA A 42 -17.88 -28.48 1.70
CA ALA A 42 -19.13 -28.63 2.47
C ALA A 42 -20.14 -27.55 2.08
N GLU A 43 -21.43 -27.83 2.27
CA GLU A 43 -22.51 -26.85 2.07
C GLU A 43 -22.66 -25.89 3.26
N ALA A 44 -22.22 -26.31 4.45
CA ALA A 44 -22.28 -25.53 5.68
C ALA A 44 -20.92 -24.92 6.02
N ASN A 45 -20.69 -24.64 7.31
CA ASN A 45 -19.42 -24.15 7.82
C ASN A 45 -18.35 -25.26 7.80
N VAL A 46 -17.13 -24.90 7.41
CA VAL A 46 -15.95 -25.76 7.43
C VAL A 46 -14.88 -25.14 8.30
N THR A 47 -14.39 -25.92 9.27
CA THR A 47 -13.26 -25.51 10.12
C THR A 47 -12.15 -26.56 10.07
N PRO A 48 -11.33 -26.62 8.99
CA PRO A 48 -10.26 -27.59 8.91
C PRO A 48 -9.04 -27.14 9.71
N VAL A 49 -8.37 -28.10 10.33
CA VAL A 49 -7.04 -27.88 10.88
C VAL A 49 -6.05 -27.78 9.70
N SER A 50 -5.42 -26.62 9.56
CA SER A 50 -4.27 -26.28 8.70
C SER A 50 -3.96 -27.25 7.56
N PRO A 51 -4.58 -27.12 6.37
CA PRO A 51 -4.14 -27.87 5.21
C PRO A 51 -2.69 -27.49 4.87
N SER A 52 -1.79 -28.46 4.98
CA SER A 52 -0.37 -28.36 4.62
C SER A 52 -0.03 -29.44 3.59
N ILE A 53 0.69 -29.06 2.53
CA ILE A 53 1.17 -30.00 1.53
C ILE A 53 2.67 -29.78 1.33
N THR A 54 3.45 -30.85 1.47
CA THR A 54 4.86 -30.94 1.07
C THR A 54 4.96 -31.91 -0.10
N SER A 55 4.95 -31.40 -1.34
CA SER A 55 4.91 -32.24 -2.54
C SER A 55 5.66 -31.57 -3.69
N ALA A 56 6.01 -32.26 -4.77
CA ALA A 56 6.50 -31.56 -5.96
C ALA A 56 5.39 -30.71 -6.59
N VAL A 57 4.15 -31.21 -6.62
CA VAL A 57 2.97 -30.47 -7.09
C VAL A 57 1.84 -30.56 -6.06
N GLY A 58 1.42 -29.41 -5.54
CA GLY A 58 0.44 -29.33 -4.47
C GLY A 58 -0.74 -28.40 -4.76
N ALA A 59 -1.96 -28.82 -4.44
CA ALA A 59 -3.14 -27.96 -4.60
C ALA A 59 -4.16 -28.11 -3.45
N PRO A 60 -3.91 -27.57 -2.24
CA PRO A 60 -4.93 -27.57 -1.19
C PRO A 60 -6.08 -26.60 -1.53
N GLN A 61 -7.31 -27.07 -1.38
CA GLN A 61 -8.54 -26.34 -1.63
C GLN A 61 -9.55 -26.57 -0.50
N VAL A 62 -10.16 -25.49 0.00
CA VAL A 62 -11.29 -25.53 0.94
C VAL A 62 -12.44 -24.73 0.37
N VAL A 63 -13.61 -25.35 0.24
CA VAL A 63 -14.85 -24.73 -0.26
C VAL A 63 -15.97 -24.94 0.75
N ALA A 64 -16.63 -23.87 1.16
CA ALA A 64 -17.80 -23.91 2.04
C ALA A 64 -19.00 -23.14 1.43
N GLY A 65 -20.21 -23.69 1.57
CA GLY A 65 -21.44 -22.99 1.19
C GLY A 65 -21.90 -21.93 2.19
N ALA A 66 -21.26 -21.86 3.36
CA ALA A 66 -21.44 -20.77 4.31
C ALA A 66 -20.09 -20.15 4.69
N VAL A 67 -19.39 -20.73 5.65
CA VAL A 67 -18.16 -20.14 6.20
C VAL A 67 -16.96 -21.09 6.08
N VAL A 68 -15.80 -20.59 5.64
CA VAL A 68 -14.49 -21.25 5.81
C VAL A 68 -13.75 -20.62 6.99
N GLN A 69 -13.31 -21.44 7.95
CA GLN A 69 -12.49 -21.04 9.08
C GLN A 69 -11.21 -21.90 9.12
N VAL A 70 -10.08 -21.38 8.64
CA VAL A 70 -8.82 -22.16 8.54
C VAL A 70 -7.76 -21.64 9.49
N THR A 71 -7.09 -22.53 10.21
CA THR A 71 -5.96 -22.21 11.10
C THR A 71 -4.64 -22.00 10.36
N GLY A 72 -4.69 -21.32 9.21
CA GLY A 72 -3.58 -21.11 8.28
C GLY A 72 -3.68 -22.01 7.05
N LEU A 73 -3.10 -21.55 5.93
CA LEU A 73 -2.98 -22.33 4.69
C LEU A 73 -1.51 -22.42 4.34
N SER A 74 -0.98 -23.63 4.15
CA SER A 74 0.45 -23.78 3.86
C SER A 74 0.74 -24.76 2.75
N ILE A 75 1.79 -24.48 1.98
CA ILE A 75 2.29 -25.38 0.96
C ILE A 75 3.80 -25.20 0.81
N SER A 76 4.51 -26.31 0.66
CA SER A 76 5.90 -26.39 0.24
C SER A 76 5.96 -27.27 -1.01
N SER A 77 6.16 -26.67 -2.19
CA SER A 77 6.13 -27.45 -3.44
C SER A 77 6.94 -26.87 -4.59
N ALA A 78 7.23 -27.64 -5.64
CA ALA A 78 7.80 -27.03 -6.85
C ALA A 78 6.73 -26.18 -7.58
N VAL A 79 5.50 -26.66 -7.65
CA VAL A 79 4.33 -25.94 -8.16
C VAL A 79 3.18 -26.09 -7.18
N GLY A 80 2.64 -24.96 -6.71
CA GLY A 80 1.67 -24.94 -5.63
C GLY A 80 0.56 -23.93 -5.85
N SER A 81 -0.69 -24.33 -5.61
CA SER A 81 -1.82 -23.40 -5.54
C SER A 81 -2.65 -23.65 -4.28
N VAL A 82 -2.97 -22.61 -3.53
CA VAL A 82 -3.77 -22.71 -2.32
C VAL A 82 -5.06 -21.93 -2.51
N THR A 83 -6.21 -22.55 -2.28
CA THR A 83 -7.52 -21.90 -2.45
C THR A 83 -8.40 -22.08 -1.21
N ALA A 84 -8.95 -20.98 -0.71
CA ALA A 84 -10.08 -20.98 0.24
C ALA A 84 -11.24 -20.18 -0.35
N THR A 85 -12.43 -20.78 -0.38
CA THR A 85 -13.62 -20.17 -0.97
C THR A 85 -14.84 -20.40 -0.09
N ALA A 86 -15.62 -19.34 0.17
CA ALA A 86 -16.87 -19.42 0.90
C ALA A 86 -18.00 -18.61 0.24
N ALA A 87 -19.24 -19.07 0.34
CA ALA A 87 -20.39 -18.30 -0.14
C ALA A 87 -20.91 -17.25 0.87
N ALA A 88 -20.40 -17.23 2.11
CA ALA A 88 -20.55 -16.11 3.03
C ALA A 88 -19.16 -15.58 3.39
N ASP A 89 -18.48 -16.18 4.36
CA ASP A 89 -17.25 -15.63 4.93
C ASP A 89 -16.07 -16.60 4.84
N VAL A 90 -14.88 -16.08 4.56
CA VAL A 90 -13.62 -16.79 4.80
C VAL A 90 -12.87 -16.08 5.92
N ALA A 91 -12.58 -16.79 7.01
CA ALA A 91 -11.59 -16.34 7.97
C ALA A 91 -10.40 -17.29 8.05
N VAL A 92 -9.22 -16.69 8.01
CA VAL A 92 -7.95 -17.34 8.28
C VAL A 92 -7.53 -16.87 9.68
N SER A 93 -7.11 -17.76 10.57
CA SER A 93 -6.73 -17.37 11.95
C SER A 93 -5.23 -17.40 12.23
N SER A 94 -4.42 -17.98 11.33
CA SER A 94 -2.96 -17.97 11.42
C SER A 94 -2.33 -17.65 10.07
N ALA A 95 -1.03 -17.33 10.06
CA ALA A 95 -0.37 -16.92 8.84
C ALA A 95 -0.41 -18.00 7.76
N GLY A 96 -0.82 -17.63 6.55
CA GLY A 96 -0.71 -18.49 5.38
C GLY A 96 0.71 -18.43 4.82
N VAL A 97 1.32 -19.57 4.49
CA VAL A 97 2.70 -19.62 3.96
C VAL A 97 2.78 -20.51 2.73
N ILE A 98 3.07 -19.91 1.58
CA ILE A 98 3.35 -20.61 0.33
C ILE A 98 4.85 -20.53 0.05
N THR A 99 5.51 -21.67 0.00
CA THR A 99 6.89 -21.79 -0.49
C THR A 99 6.88 -22.64 -1.76
N SER A 100 7.18 -22.05 -2.92
CA SER A 100 7.20 -22.84 -4.16
C SER A 100 8.04 -22.33 -5.32
N GLY A 101 8.30 -23.13 -6.34
CA GLY A 101 8.85 -22.62 -7.59
C GLY A 101 7.85 -21.71 -8.31
N VAL A 102 6.60 -22.18 -8.43
CA VAL A 102 5.45 -21.41 -8.93
C VAL A 102 4.33 -21.51 -7.91
N GLY A 103 3.91 -20.38 -7.33
CA GLY A 103 2.99 -20.32 -6.20
C GLY A 103 1.79 -19.42 -6.46
N SER A 104 0.59 -19.90 -6.14
CA SER A 104 -0.62 -19.07 -6.13
C SER A 104 -1.39 -19.22 -4.83
N LEU A 105 -1.88 -18.11 -4.28
CA LEU A 105 -2.84 -18.05 -3.18
C LEU A 105 -4.12 -17.36 -3.65
N THR A 106 -5.26 -18.00 -3.42
CA THR A 106 -6.58 -17.39 -3.63
C THR A 106 -7.42 -17.54 -2.38
N VAL A 107 -7.91 -16.43 -1.84
CA VAL A 107 -8.91 -16.39 -0.77
C VAL A 107 -10.11 -15.62 -1.29
N ASN A 108 -11.27 -16.26 -1.36
CA ASN A 108 -12.47 -15.68 -1.97
C ASN A 108 -13.70 -15.86 -1.09
N ALA A 109 -14.46 -14.79 -0.87
CA ALA A 109 -15.74 -14.86 -0.17
C ALA A 109 -16.80 -14.02 -0.88
N VAL A 110 -18.07 -14.38 -0.80
CA VAL A 110 -19.14 -13.51 -1.32
C VAL A 110 -19.44 -12.34 -0.37
N ALA A 111 -19.33 -12.55 0.95
CA ALA A 111 -19.51 -11.48 1.92
C ALA A 111 -18.15 -10.95 2.39
N ASN A 112 -17.48 -11.64 3.32
CA ASN A 112 -16.28 -11.09 3.94
C ASN A 112 -15.08 -12.04 3.90
N VAL A 113 -13.89 -11.47 3.71
CA VAL A 113 -12.63 -12.14 4.00
C VAL A 113 -11.95 -11.45 5.17
N THR A 114 -11.56 -12.23 6.17
CA THR A 114 -10.66 -11.80 7.23
C THR A 114 -9.44 -12.71 7.24
N ALA A 115 -8.27 -12.20 6.84
CA ALA A 115 -7.02 -12.94 6.92
C ALA A 115 -6.00 -12.18 7.75
N PRO A 116 -5.16 -12.87 8.55
CA PRO A 116 -4.02 -12.26 9.19
C PRO A 116 -2.91 -12.17 8.13
N SER A 117 -1.65 -12.21 8.55
CA SER A 117 -0.53 -12.09 7.62
C SER A 117 -0.44 -13.29 6.65
N LEU A 118 -0.48 -13.05 5.35
CA LEU A 118 -0.24 -14.07 4.32
C LEU A 118 1.15 -13.87 3.69
N ALA A 119 1.88 -14.94 3.42
CA ALA A 119 3.24 -14.89 2.89
C ALA A 119 3.44 -15.84 1.72
N ILE A 120 4.04 -15.36 0.63
CA ILE A 120 4.44 -16.17 -0.52
C ILE A 120 5.94 -16.00 -0.77
N THR A 121 6.68 -17.11 -0.78
CA THR A 121 8.05 -17.19 -1.28
C THR A 121 8.05 -18.07 -2.52
N SER A 122 8.32 -17.49 -3.69
CA SER A 122 8.31 -18.29 -4.92
C SER A 122 9.20 -17.81 -6.05
N GLY A 123 9.45 -18.62 -7.08
CA GLY A 123 10.03 -18.10 -8.32
C GLY A 123 9.03 -17.19 -9.04
N ILE A 124 7.81 -17.67 -9.23
CA ILE A 124 6.67 -16.92 -9.77
C ILE A 124 5.53 -16.99 -8.75
N GLY A 125 5.07 -15.85 -8.26
CA GLY A 125 4.10 -15.76 -7.18
C GLY A 125 2.88 -14.92 -7.53
N ALA A 126 1.69 -15.41 -7.18
CA ALA A 126 0.46 -14.63 -7.22
C ALA A 126 -0.31 -14.77 -5.89
N ALA A 127 -0.77 -13.66 -5.32
CA ALA A 127 -1.70 -13.66 -4.20
C ALA A 127 -2.95 -12.87 -4.58
N GLN A 128 -4.12 -13.43 -4.29
CA GLN A 128 -5.40 -12.80 -4.50
C GLN A 128 -6.28 -12.99 -3.26
N VAL A 129 -6.84 -11.89 -2.76
CA VAL A 129 -7.84 -11.88 -1.70
C VAL A 129 -9.02 -11.05 -2.17
N VAL A 130 -10.19 -11.69 -2.31
CA VAL A 130 -11.39 -11.09 -2.90
C VAL A 130 -12.59 -11.29 -1.98
N ALA A 131 -13.39 -10.24 -1.78
CA ALA A 131 -14.68 -10.36 -1.11
C ALA A 131 -15.77 -9.52 -1.78
N GLY A 132 -17.00 -10.04 -1.87
CA GLY A 132 -18.13 -9.26 -2.40
C GLY A 132 -18.69 -8.19 -1.43
N ALA A 133 -18.12 -8.04 -0.23
CA ALA A 133 -18.37 -6.89 0.63
C ALA A 133 -17.09 -6.35 1.26
N VAL A 134 -16.46 -7.09 2.18
CA VAL A 134 -15.32 -6.56 2.95
C VAL A 134 -14.13 -7.50 2.92
N VAL A 135 -12.95 -6.97 2.60
CA VAL A 135 -11.68 -7.65 2.85
C VAL A 135 -10.95 -6.96 4.00
N GLN A 136 -10.50 -7.74 4.98
CA GLN A 136 -9.58 -7.31 6.01
C GLN A 136 -8.34 -8.21 5.99
N VAL A 137 -7.19 -7.61 5.70
CA VAL A 137 -5.89 -8.30 5.73
C VAL A 137 -4.93 -7.54 6.63
N THR A 138 -4.34 -8.16 7.65
CA THR A 138 -3.37 -7.45 8.51
C THR A 138 -2.02 -7.26 7.81
N GLY A 139 -1.70 -8.15 6.86
CA GLY A 139 -0.58 -7.94 5.96
C GLY A 139 -0.44 -9.05 4.92
N LEU A 140 0.16 -8.73 3.80
CA LEU A 140 0.50 -9.70 2.74
C LEU A 140 1.96 -9.44 2.36
N SER A 141 2.78 -10.49 2.34
CA SER A 141 4.16 -10.40 1.90
C SER A 141 4.44 -11.37 0.76
N MET A 142 5.25 -10.92 -0.19
CA MET A 142 5.69 -11.73 -1.30
C MET A 142 7.18 -11.52 -1.56
N SER A 143 7.92 -12.62 -1.68
CA SER A 143 9.27 -12.66 -2.21
C SER A 143 9.27 -13.53 -3.46
N SER A 144 9.50 -12.94 -4.63
CA SER A 144 9.52 -13.72 -5.88
C SER A 144 10.41 -13.16 -6.98
N ALA A 145 10.64 -13.89 -8.07
CA ALA A 145 11.22 -13.25 -9.27
C ALA A 145 10.14 -12.44 -10.00
N ILE A 146 8.94 -12.98 -10.14
CA ILE A 146 7.77 -12.31 -10.72
C ILE A 146 6.63 -12.44 -9.72
N GLY A 147 6.11 -11.30 -9.25
CA GLY A 147 5.15 -11.24 -8.16
C GLY A 147 3.97 -10.33 -8.43
N SER A 148 2.76 -10.84 -8.20
CA SER A 148 1.54 -10.02 -8.18
C SER A 148 0.77 -10.26 -6.90
N VAL A 149 0.29 -9.18 -6.28
CA VAL A 149 -0.62 -9.27 -5.14
C VAL A 149 -1.83 -8.41 -5.41
N THR A 150 -3.02 -8.96 -5.22
CA THR A 150 -4.29 -8.25 -5.40
C THR A 150 -5.15 -8.43 -4.16
N VAL A 151 -5.71 -7.33 -3.66
CA VAL A 151 -6.68 -7.30 -2.57
C VAL A 151 -7.86 -6.48 -3.07
N ASP A 152 -9.03 -7.09 -3.15
CA ASP A 152 -10.17 -6.53 -3.88
C ASP A 152 -11.48 -6.75 -3.10
N ALA A 153 -12.33 -5.72 -3.03
CA ALA A 153 -13.65 -5.85 -2.45
C ALA A 153 -14.70 -4.90 -3.05
N GLU A 154 -15.93 -5.40 -3.24
CA GLU A 154 -17.04 -4.58 -3.76
C GLU A 154 -17.51 -3.48 -2.79
N ALA A 155 -17.16 -3.53 -1.50
CA ALA A 155 -17.45 -2.42 -0.60
C ALA A 155 -16.16 -1.84 0.00
N ASN A 156 -15.52 -2.55 0.93
CA ASN A 156 -14.40 -1.97 1.64
C ASN A 156 -13.20 -2.93 1.71
N VAL A 157 -12.02 -2.39 1.48
CA VAL A 157 -10.77 -3.07 1.80
C VAL A 157 -10.09 -2.37 2.97
N THR A 158 -9.75 -3.12 4.00
CA THR A 158 -8.79 -2.74 5.02
C THR A 158 -7.55 -3.62 4.87
N ALA A 159 -6.51 -3.10 4.23
CA ALA A 159 -5.23 -3.76 4.09
C ALA A 159 -4.23 -3.14 5.07
N GLY A 160 -3.55 -3.96 5.86
CA GLY A 160 -2.44 -3.53 6.71
C GLY A 160 -1.18 -3.34 5.88
N SER A 161 -0.09 -4.02 6.25
CA SER A 161 1.17 -3.90 5.52
C SER A 161 1.24 -4.84 4.33
N LEU A 162 1.42 -4.31 3.13
CA LEU A 162 1.59 -5.04 1.89
C LEU A 162 3.04 -4.90 1.42
N ALA A 163 3.79 -5.99 1.28
CA ALA A 163 5.22 -5.94 0.97
C ALA A 163 5.57 -6.90 -0.17
N ILE A 164 6.09 -6.39 -1.29
CA ILE A 164 6.58 -7.22 -2.40
C ILE A 164 8.06 -6.95 -2.65
N THR A 165 8.86 -8.01 -2.58
CA THR A 165 10.22 -8.02 -3.13
C THR A 165 10.21 -8.90 -4.37
N SER A 166 10.39 -8.31 -5.55
CA SER A 166 10.42 -9.08 -6.79
C SER A 166 11.18 -8.45 -7.93
N ALA A 167 11.66 -9.19 -8.93
CA ALA A 167 12.24 -8.53 -10.11
C ALA A 167 11.15 -7.75 -10.88
N VAL A 168 9.96 -8.33 -11.02
CA VAL A 168 8.77 -7.66 -11.58
C VAL A 168 7.61 -7.77 -10.60
N GLY A 169 7.11 -6.62 -10.14
CA GLY A 169 6.12 -6.53 -9.06
C GLY A 169 4.89 -5.69 -9.42
N ALA A 170 3.69 -6.19 -9.13
CA ALA A 170 2.45 -5.43 -9.29
C ALA A 170 1.44 -5.67 -8.14
N PRO A 171 1.61 -5.02 -6.97
CA PRO A 171 0.59 -4.98 -5.93
C PRO A 171 -0.55 -4.03 -6.30
N ALA A 172 -1.78 -4.48 -6.12
CA ALA A 172 -2.98 -3.66 -6.25
C ALA A 172 -3.91 -3.86 -5.04
N VAL A 173 -4.49 -2.77 -4.56
CA VAL A 173 -5.56 -2.76 -3.57
C VAL A 173 -6.73 -1.97 -4.16
N ASP A 174 -7.90 -2.58 -4.26
CA ASP A 174 -9.06 -2.01 -4.94
C ASP A 174 -10.33 -2.16 -4.11
N ALA A 175 -11.19 -1.15 -4.13
CA ALA A 175 -12.53 -1.26 -3.56
C ALA A 175 -13.57 -0.32 -4.17
N GLU A 176 -14.77 -0.80 -4.45
CA GLU A 176 -15.85 0.04 -5.01
C GLU A 176 -16.49 0.99 -3.97
N ALA A 177 -16.10 0.96 -2.70
CA ALA A 177 -16.42 2.06 -1.77
C ALA A 177 -15.16 2.67 -1.16
N ASN A 178 -14.53 2.01 -0.18
CA ASN A 178 -13.38 2.61 0.50
C ASN A 178 -12.20 1.66 0.62
N VAL A 179 -11.00 2.17 0.40
CA VAL A 179 -9.76 1.51 0.76
C VAL A 179 -9.14 2.21 1.96
N THR A 180 -8.83 1.43 2.99
CA THR A 180 -7.89 1.81 4.05
C THR A 180 -6.67 0.91 3.94
N ALA A 181 -5.58 1.42 3.37
CA ALA A 181 -4.31 0.72 3.23
C ALA A 181 -3.30 1.24 4.25
N GLY A 182 -2.59 0.35 4.92
CA GLY A 182 -1.46 0.67 5.81
C GLY A 182 -0.23 1.07 5.00
N SER A 183 0.86 0.34 5.16
CA SER A 183 2.07 0.54 4.35
C SER A 183 2.08 -0.39 3.16
N LEU A 184 2.16 0.14 1.94
CA LEU A 184 2.45 -0.63 0.73
C LEU A 184 3.90 -0.39 0.31
N ALA A 185 4.74 -1.42 0.39
CA ALA A 185 6.14 -1.37 0.03
C ALA A 185 6.44 -2.32 -1.13
N MET A 186 7.18 -1.83 -2.12
CA MET A 186 7.68 -2.64 -3.23
C MET A 186 9.16 -2.38 -3.47
N THR A 187 9.93 -3.46 -3.55
CA THR A 187 11.30 -3.43 -4.07
C THR A 187 11.35 -4.28 -5.33
N SER A 188 11.64 -3.67 -6.48
CA SER A 188 11.70 -4.39 -7.74
C SER A 188 12.68 -3.87 -8.78
N ALA A 189 12.88 -4.58 -9.89
CA ALA A 189 13.51 -3.98 -11.06
C ALA A 189 12.46 -3.19 -11.85
N VAL A 190 11.28 -3.78 -12.06
CA VAL A 190 10.11 -3.13 -12.67
C VAL A 190 8.93 -3.27 -11.72
N GLY A 191 8.32 -2.13 -11.35
CA GLY A 191 7.29 -2.08 -10.33
C GLY A 191 6.10 -1.20 -10.70
N ALA A 192 4.89 -1.68 -10.45
CA ALA A 192 3.67 -0.88 -10.55
C ALA A 192 2.77 -1.11 -9.32
N ALA A 193 2.64 -0.15 -8.43
CA ALA A 193 1.74 -0.25 -7.29
C ALA A 193 0.48 0.59 -7.52
N ALA A 194 -0.69 0.04 -7.21
CA ALA A 194 -1.97 0.74 -7.32
C ALA A 194 -2.79 0.62 -6.03
N VAL A 195 -3.40 1.73 -5.62
CA VAL A 195 -4.44 1.78 -4.60
C VAL A 195 -5.60 2.56 -5.20
N ASP A 196 -6.76 1.94 -5.34
CA ASP A 196 -7.93 2.53 -5.99
C ASP A 196 -9.17 2.36 -5.11
N ALA A 197 -10.02 3.37 -5.11
CA ALA A 197 -11.36 3.25 -4.53
C ALA A 197 -12.37 4.16 -5.23
N GLU A 198 -13.62 3.75 -5.33
CA GLU A 198 -14.63 4.65 -5.89
C GLU A 198 -14.91 5.85 -4.98
N ALA A 199 -15.08 5.65 -3.67
CA ALA A 199 -15.36 6.73 -2.73
C ALA A 199 -14.07 7.32 -2.15
N ASN A 200 -13.43 6.63 -1.20
CA ASN A 200 -12.29 7.20 -0.49
C ASN A 200 -11.11 6.22 -0.42
N VAL A 201 -9.91 6.75 -0.62
CA VAL A 201 -8.66 6.07 -0.27
C VAL A 201 -8.05 6.75 0.95
N THR A 202 -7.78 5.97 1.98
CA THR A 202 -6.86 6.31 3.07
C THR A 202 -5.65 5.39 2.97
N ALA A 203 -4.55 5.89 2.44
CA ALA A 203 -3.29 5.16 2.34
C ALA A 203 -2.31 5.66 3.41
N GLY A 204 -1.64 4.77 4.12
CA GLY A 204 -0.54 5.09 5.02
C GLY A 204 0.70 5.51 4.24
N SER A 205 1.70 4.63 4.16
CA SER A 205 2.92 4.89 3.38
C SER A 205 2.93 4.04 2.13
N LEU A 206 3.09 4.64 0.96
CA LEU A 206 3.35 3.92 -0.29
C LEU A 206 4.80 4.15 -0.70
N ALA A 207 5.60 3.09 -0.73
CA ALA A 207 7.04 3.15 -0.99
C ALA A 207 7.41 2.21 -2.15
N ILE A 208 7.96 2.74 -3.24
CA ILE A 208 8.46 1.95 -4.37
C ILE A 208 9.94 2.22 -4.57
N THR A 209 10.75 1.18 -4.50
CA THR A 209 12.16 1.20 -4.92
C THR A 209 12.28 0.33 -6.17
N SER A 210 12.53 0.95 -7.32
CA SER A 210 12.66 0.20 -8.58
C SER A 210 13.62 0.79 -9.59
N ALA A 211 14.00 0.06 -10.64
CA ALA A 211 14.66 0.69 -11.79
C ALA A 211 13.63 1.45 -12.64
N VAL A 212 12.48 0.81 -12.89
CA VAL A 212 11.31 1.41 -13.55
C VAL A 212 10.10 1.26 -12.63
N GLY A 213 9.57 2.37 -12.13
CA GLY A 213 8.53 2.41 -11.12
C GLY A 213 7.30 3.19 -11.54
N SER A 214 6.12 2.71 -11.17
CA SER A 214 4.89 3.48 -11.22
C SER A 214 4.10 3.31 -9.92
N ALA A 215 3.57 4.42 -9.40
CA ALA A 215 2.67 4.44 -8.25
C ALA A 215 1.38 5.15 -8.64
N SER A 216 0.23 4.56 -8.31
CA SER A 216 -1.09 5.15 -8.52
C SER A 216 -1.89 5.11 -7.23
N VAL A 217 -2.42 6.26 -6.80
CA VAL A 217 -3.39 6.34 -5.70
C VAL A 217 -4.60 7.13 -6.21
N GLN A 218 -5.76 6.48 -6.27
CA GLN A 218 -6.94 7.05 -6.92
C GLN A 218 -8.16 6.91 -6.02
N ALA A 219 -8.96 7.98 -5.91
CA ALA A 219 -10.30 7.87 -5.36
C ALA A 219 -11.26 8.84 -6.03
N LYS A 220 -12.53 8.50 -6.33
CA LYS A 220 -13.42 9.53 -6.89
C LYS A 220 -13.76 10.61 -5.87
N ALA A 221 -13.96 10.34 -4.59
CA ALA A 221 -14.22 11.40 -3.62
C ALA A 221 -12.92 11.99 -3.04
N ASN A 222 -12.25 11.28 -2.13
CA ASN A 222 -11.10 11.81 -1.39
C ASN A 222 -9.93 10.84 -1.34
N VAL A 223 -8.72 11.38 -1.45
CA VAL A 223 -7.47 10.66 -1.20
C VAL A 223 -6.78 11.29 0.00
N THR A 224 -6.70 10.54 1.09
CA THR A 224 -5.81 10.84 2.21
C THR A 224 -4.62 9.92 2.10
N ALA A 225 -3.44 10.47 1.83
CA ALA A 225 -2.21 9.70 1.75
C ALA A 225 -1.29 10.17 2.88
N GLY A 226 -0.66 9.24 3.60
CA GLY A 226 0.51 9.55 4.39
C GLY A 226 1.67 9.85 3.45
N SER A 227 2.75 9.08 3.59
CA SER A 227 3.96 9.33 2.81
C SER A 227 3.98 8.54 1.51
N LEU A 228 4.10 9.24 0.39
CA LEU A 228 4.30 8.64 -0.92
C LEU A 228 5.77 8.81 -1.32
N ALA A 229 6.50 7.69 -1.34
CA ALA A 229 7.92 7.62 -1.64
C ALA A 229 8.17 6.78 -2.90
N MET A 230 8.90 7.33 -3.86
CA MET A 230 9.39 6.58 -5.01
C MET A 230 10.86 6.87 -5.24
N THR A 231 11.67 5.82 -5.26
CA THR A 231 13.06 5.86 -5.73
C THR A 231 13.12 5.04 -7.01
N SER A 232 13.32 5.67 -8.17
CA SER A 232 13.47 4.94 -9.43
C SER A 232 14.38 5.60 -10.46
N ALA A 233 14.98 4.84 -11.38
CA ALA A 233 15.68 5.46 -12.50
C ALA A 233 14.66 6.12 -13.44
N ILE A 234 13.59 5.38 -13.77
CA ILE A 234 12.43 5.89 -14.51
C ILE A 234 11.20 5.75 -13.62
N GLY A 235 10.52 6.85 -13.30
CA GLY A 235 9.40 6.83 -12.36
C GLY A 235 8.17 7.58 -12.86
N SER A 236 6.98 7.10 -12.49
CA SER A 236 5.75 7.89 -12.62
C SER A 236 4.90 7.77 -11.36
N VAL A 237 4.44 8.91 -10.84
CA VAL A 237 3.51 8.90 -9.71
C VAL A 237 2.24 9.64 -10.08
N ILE A 238 1.10 8.97 -9.92
CA ILE A 238 -0.22 9.50 -10.21
C ILE A 238 -1.04 9.50 -8.91
N VAL A 239 -1.56 10.67 -8.56
CA VAL A 239 -2.60 10.78 -7.53
C VAL A 239 -3.82 11.43 -8.17
N TYR A 240 -4.96 10.74 -8.16
CA TYR A 240 -6.21 11.21 -8.76
C TYR A 240 -7.33 11.29 -7.74
N ASN A 241 -8.01 12.43 -7.68
CA ASN A 241 -9.27 12.54 -6.94
C ASN A 241 -10.17 13.68 -7.43
N ASN A 242 -11.47 13.63 -7.12
CA ASN A 242 -12.40 14.70 -7.50
C ASN A 242 -12.53 15.81 -6.44
N THR A 243 -12.36 15.51 -5.14
CA THR A 243 -12.67 16.46 -4.07
C THR A 243 -11.41 16.91 -3.30
N ILE A 244 -10.99 16.18 -2.28
CA ILE A 244 -9.86 16.57 -1.42
C ILE A 244 -8.69 15.59 -1.56
N VAL A 245 -7.48 16.13 -1.71
CA VAL A 245 -6.23 15.39 -1.50
C VAL A 245 -5.44 15.98 -0.33
N GLU A 246 -5.05 15.10 0.60
CA GLU A 246 -4.24 15.44 1.77
C GLU A 246 -3.03 14.49 1.84
N PRO A 247 -1.96 14.74 1.07
CA PRO A 247 -0.73 13.97 1.16
C PRO A 247 0.18 14.52 2.27
N VAL A 248 0.70 13.64 3.13
CA VAL A 248 1.66 13.98 4.20
C VAL A 248 3.04 13.38 3.89
N GLY A 249 3.88 14.17 3.24
CA GLY A 249 5.20 13.75 2.78
C GLY A 249 5.12 13.12 1.39
N PHE A 250 5.82 13.72 0.44
CA PHE A 250 5.87 13.22 -0.93
C PHE A 250 7.31 13.30 -1.38
N GLU A 251 7.99 12.16 -1.45
CA GLU A 251 9.42 12.07 -1.72
C GLU A 251 9.65 11.25 -3.00
N ILE A 252 10.05 11.92 -4.07
CA ILE A 252 10.33 11.25 -5.34
C ILE A 252 11.76 11.51 -5.75
N GLY A 253 12.57 10.46 -5.70
CA GLY A 253 13.91 10.42 -6.29
C GLY A 253 13.83 9.70 -7.63
N VAL A 254 13.87 10.45 -8.74
CA VAL A 254 13.90 9.87 -10.09
C VAL A 254 15.03 10.41 -10.94
N ALA A 255 15.65 9.58 -11.79
CA ALA A 255 16.56 10.14 -12.80
C ALA A 255 15.76 10.78 -13.94
N VAL A 256 14.70 10.11 -14.39
CA VAL A 256 13.73 10.60 -15.38
C VAL A 256 12.34 10.21 -14.90
N GLY A 257 11.35 11.10 -14.98
CA GLY A 257 10.00 10.74 -14.59
C GLY A 257 9.04 11.91 -14.51
N ASP A 258 7.77 11.56 -14.31
CA ASP A 258 6.69 12.52 -14.18
C ASP A 258 5.92 12.31 -12.88
N VAL A 259 5.51 13.42 -12.28
CA VAL A 259 4.63 13.45 -11.12
C VAL A 259 3.33 14.14 -11.52
N THR A 260 2.22 13.43 -11.42
CA THR A 260 0.90 13.91 -11.83
C THR A 260 -0.06 13.88 -10.66
N LEU A 261 -0.54 15.06 -10.26
CA LEU A 261 -1.66 15.22 -9.33
C LEU A 261 -2.85 15.75 -10.15
N LYS A 262 -3.92 14.97 -10.23
CA LYS A 262 -5.16 15.33 -10.93
C LYS A 262 -6.27 15.51 -9.91
N LEU A 263 -6.65 16.77 -9.68
CA LEU A 263 -7.49 17.17 -8.57
C LEU A 263 -8.72 17.92 -9.10
N GLY A 264 -9.91 17.50 -8.69
CA GLY A 264 -11.16 18.16 -9.11
C GLY A 264 -11.52 19.43 -8.31
N ALA A 265 -10.93 19.64 -7.14
CA ALA A 265 -11.16 20.85 -6.34
C ALA A 265 -9.91 21.40 -5.63
N SER A 266 -9.42 20.74 -4.56
CA SER A 266 -8.43 21.31 -3.64
C SER A 266 -7.28 20.34 -3.28
N ALA A 267 -6.06 20.88 -3.23
CA ALA A 267 -4.84 20.18 -2.80
C ALA A 267 -4.19 20.88 -1.61
N PHE A 268 -3.74 20.11 -0.62
CA PHE A 268 -2.92 20.63 0.49
C PHE A 268 -1.65 19.79 0.69
N PRO A 269 -0.71 19.76 -0.28
CA PRO A 269 0.52 19.00 -0.10
C PRO A 269 1.39 19.64 1.01
N VAL A 270 1.82 18.82 1.97
CA VAL A 270 2.81 19.20 2.99
C VAL A 270 4.01 18.25 2.86
N GLY A 271 5.23 18.80 2.78
CA GLY A 271 6.46 17.99 2.71
C GLY A 271 6.75 17.40 1.33
N LEU A 272 6.49 18.15 0.26
CA LEU A 272 6.87 17.76 -1.11
C LEU A 272 8.38 17.96 -1.35
N ALA A 273 9.07 16.87 -1.68
CA ALA A 273 10.46 16.85 -2.13
C ALA A 273 10.58 16.01 -3.41
N VAL A 274 11.04 16.62 -4.49
CA VAL A 274 11.37 15.92 -5.74
C VAL A 274 12.85 16.14 -6.00
N SER A 275 13.61 15.05 -6.08
CA SER A 275 15.01 15.06 -6.46
C SER A 275 15.16 14.42 -7.83
N VAL A 276 15.77 15.15 -8.75
CA VAL A 276 16.08 14.65 -10.10
C VAL A 276 17.59 14.64 -10.27
N ASP A 277 18.16 13.46 -10.50
CA ASP A 277 19.58 13.30 -10.83
C ASP A 277 19.72 12.85 -12.29
N LEU A 278 19.99 13.83 -13.17
CA LEU A 278 20.18 13.60 -14.60
C LEU A 278 21.57 13.05 -14.93
N GLY A 279 22.45 12.84 -13.95
CA GLY A 279 23.86 12.55 -14.16
C GLY A 279 24.64 13.76 -14.72
N ALA A 280 25.89 13.53 -15.11
CA ALA A 280 26.73 14.60 -15.67
C ALA A 280 26.31 14.92 -17.12
N PRO A 281 26.12 16.21 -17.48
CA PRO A 281 25.89 16.58 -18.88
C PRO A 281 27.11 16.23 -19.73
N LEU A 282 26.92 15.36 -20.73
CA LEU A 282 27.95 15.07 -21.71
C LEU A 282 27.93 16.14 -22.81
N VAL A 283 28.92 17.04 -22.78
CA VAL A 283 29.12 18.05 -23.83
C VAL A 283 29.85 17.39 -25.01
N TYR A 284 29.13 17.14 -26.11
CA TYR A 284 29.68 16.53 -27.33
C TYR A 284 30.13 17.59 -28.37
N GLY A 285 30.70 18.71 -27.91
CA GLY A 285 31.29 19.75 -28.76
C GLY A 285 32.57 20.31 -28.15
N GLU A 286 33.44 20.93 -28.96
CA GLU A 286 34.55 21.72 -28.43
C GLU A 286 33.99 22.80 -27.51
N ILE A 287 34.45 22.83 -26.26
CA ILE A 287 34.26 23.98 -25.39
C ILE A 287 35.15 25.07 -25.98
N ASP A 288 34.55 26.14 -26.49
CA ASP A 288 35.29 27.34 -26.86
C ASP A 288 35.90 27.94 -25.58
N THR A 289 37.18 27.65 -25.36
CA THR A 289 37.96 28.17 -24.23
C THR A 289 38.49 29.58 -24.49
N ASN A 290 38.26 30.17 -25.66
CA ASN A 290 38.71 31.52 -26.01
C ASN A 290 37.74 32.60 -25.52
N GLN A 291 37.21 32.44 -24.30
CA GLN A 291 36.56 33.56 -23.63
C GLN A 291 37.65 34.51 -23.13
N ASP A 292 37.73 35.71 -23.72
CA ASP A 292 38.42 36.86 -23.11
C ASP A 292 37.48 37.42 -22.02
N PRO A 293 37.75 37.18 -20.72
CA PRO A 293 36.85 37.64 -19.66
C PRO A 293 36.98 39.16 -19.50
N ASN A 294 35.88 39.90 -19.67
CA ASN A 294 35.87 41.35 -19.44
C ASN A 294 35.53 41.67 -17.97
N TYR A 295 36.51 41.56 -17.08
CA TYR A 295 36.32 42.04 -15.72
C TYR A 295 36.26 43.57 -15.69
N ASN A 296 35.08 44.14 -15.47
CA ASN A 296 34.97 45.53 -15.02
C ASN A 296 35.33 45.59 -13.54
N THR A 297 36.30 46.44 -13.18
CA THR A 297 36.56 46.79 -11.79
C THR A 297 35.33 47.49 -11.22
N ILE A 298 34.68 46.86 -10.25
CA ILE A 298 33.63 47.51 -9.45
C ILE A 298 34.34 48.49 -8.52
N ASN A 299 34.10 49.79 -8.70
CA ASN A 299 34.59 50.82 -7.78
C ASN A 299 33.83 50.70 -6.45
N ASP A 300 34.52 50.27 -5.41
CA ASP A 300 34.05 50.14 -4.03
C ASP A 300 34.33 51.40 -3.18
N GLY A 301 34.79 52.48 -3.80
CA GLY A 301 35.06 53.77 -3.19
C GLY A 301 33.78 54.42 -2.65
N GLN A 302 33.42 54.10 -1.41
CA GLN A 302 32.49 54.91 -0.63
C GLN A 302 33.27 56.04 0.05
N SER A 303 32.76 57.27 -0.07
CA SER A 303 33.28 58.43 0.65
C SER A 303 32.28 58.80 1.75
N PRO A 304 32.46 58.32 3.00
CA PRO A 304 31.50 58.58 4.07
C PRO A 304 31.56 60.06 4.47
N GLY A 305 30.46 60.78 4.30
CA GLY A 305 30.30 62.13 4.81
C GLY A 305 29.81 62.09 6.26
N TRP A 306 30.67 62.47 7.21
CA TRP A 306 30.24 62.69 8.60
C TRP A 306 29.92 64.17 8.79
N ALA A 307 28.63 64.49 8.99
CA ALA A 307 28.20 65.81 9.45
C ALA A 307 28.16 65.80 10.98
N SER A 308 28.82 66.78 11.62
CA SER A 308 28.69 66.99 13.06
C SER A 308 27.28 67.51 13.38
N ILE A 309 26.59 66.84 14.30
CA ILE A 309 25.30 67.30 14.82
C ILE A 309 25.55 68.50 15.74
N SER A 310 24.96 69.65 15.42
CA SER A 310 25.03 70.84 16.26
C SER A 310 24.20 70.62 17.53
N VAL A 311 24.85 70.62 18.70
CA VAL A 311 24.21 70.47 20.02
C VAL A 311 23.85 71.80 20.68
N SER A 312 23.85 72.89 19.92
CA SER A 312 23.46 74.22 20.40
C SER A 312 21.93 74.34 20.46
N GLN A 313 21.32 74.01 21.59
CA GLN A 313 20.00 74.53 21.94
C GLN A 313 20.17 75.85 22.70
N SER A 314 19.43 76.88 22.28
CA SER A 314 19.29 78.13 23.02
C SER A 314 17.86 78.16 23.60
N PRO A 315 17.65 77.78 24.87
CA PRO A 315 16.32 77.77 25.48
C PRO A 315 15.79 79.19 25.58
N GLY A 316 14.65 79.46 24.92
CA GLY A 316 13.89 80.69 25.13
C GLY A 316 12.98 80.51 26.33
N TYR A 317 13.24 81.22 27.42
CA TYR A 317 12.28 81.34 28.52
C TYR A 317 11.38 82.55 28.23
N GLN A 318 10.06 82.32 28.14
CA GLN A 318 9.06 83.38 28.23
C GLN A 318 8.52 83.39 29.66
N GLU A 319 8.56 84.56 30.32
CA GLU A 319 7.82 84.77 31.56
C GLU A 319 6.32 84.60 31.29
N ILE A 320 5.66 83.77 32.10
CA ILE A 320 4.22 83.61 32.10
C ILE A 320 3.65 84.74 32.98
N ASP A 321 3.03 85.73 32.35
CA ASP A 321 2.33 86.80 33.04
C ASP A 321 1.14 86.21 33.82
N ALA A 322 1.12 86.42 35.14
CA ALA A 322 0.09 85.90 36.01
C ALA A 322 -1.20 86.68 35.77
N GLY A 323 -2.04 86.16 34.88
CA GLY A 323 -3.41 86.59 34.67
C GLY A 323 -4.20 86.57 35.98
N ARG A 324 -4.48 87.76 36.46
CA ARG A 324 -5.45 88.15 37.50
C ARG A 324 -6.78 87.43 37.30
N ASP A 325 -7.30 86.76 38.33
CA ASP A 325 -8.74 86.68 38.55
C ASP A 325 -9.15 86.50 40.03
N ALA A 326 -10.10 87.36 40.41
CA ALA A 326 -11.19 87.19 41.37
C ALA A 326 -10.90 86.90 42.87
N ALA A 327 -10.92 87.95 43.70
CA ALA A 327 -12.08 88.36 44.51
C ALA A 327 -11.83 89.72 45.17
#